data_AF-A0A3M7RK79-F1
#
_entry.id   AF-A0A3M7RK79-F1
#
_cell.length_a   1.000
_cell.length_b   1.000
_cell.length_c   1.000
_cell.angle_alpha   90.00
_cell.angle_beta   90.00
_cell.angle_gamma   90.00
#
_symmetry.space_group_name_H-M   'P 1'
#
loop_
_entity.id
_entity.type
_entity.pdbx_description
1 polymer ?
#
loop_
_entity_poly.entity_id
_entity_poly.type
_entity_poly.pdbx_seq_one_letter_code
_entity_poly.pdbx_strand_id
1 'polypeptide(L)'
;MVILLSALHTDSISGIYGKSPPKSLDLNPIEMIWNEKKEFVRKRNIQNDEETVEDVLEFQINFTPAKCQAYINQLKKNKVIKIVIKNGDWSNC
;
A
#
# COMPACT_ATOMS: atom_id res chain seq x y z
N MET A 1 -13.35 -0.82 -0.19
CA MET A 1 -12.37 -1.56 -1.03
C MET A 1 -12.57 -1.34 -2.54
N VAL A 2 -13.81 -1.13 -3.01
CA VAL A 2 -14.12 -0.89 -4.44
C VAL A 2 -13.49 0.39 -5.00
N ILE A 3 -13.39 1.46 -4.20
CA ILE A 3 -12.77 2.74 -4.61
C ILE A 3 -11.24 2.62 -4.78
N LEU A 4 -10.60 1.75 -3.99
CA LEU A 4 -9.17 1.48 -4.13
C LEU A 4 -8.90 0.69 -5.41
N LEU A 5 -9.74 -0.30 -5.73
CA LEU A 5 -9.62 -1.08 -6.95
C LEU A 5 -9.84 -0.22 -8.20
N SER A 6 -10.78 0.73 -8.17
CA SER A 6 -11.01 1.67 -9.27
C SER A 6 -9.91 2.71 -9.41
N ALA A 7 -9.34 3.22 -8.31
CA ALA A 7 -8.15 4.08 -8.35
C ALA A 7 -6.91 3.33 -8.88
N LEU A 8 -6.77 2.04 -8.55
CA LEU A 8 -5.70 1.16 -9.07
C LEU A 8 -5.92 0.75 -10.54
N HIS A 9 -7.14 0.82 -11.06
CA HIS A 9 -7.48 0.55 -12.46
C HIS A 9 -7.34 1.77 -13.37
N THR A 10 -7.11 2.97 -12.83
CA THR A 10 -6.75 4.13 -13.66
C THR A 10 -5.31 3.99 -14.16
N ASP A 11 -5.09 4.35 -15.43
CA ASP A 11 -3.93 4.07 -16.29
C ASP A 11 -2.51 4.30 -15.70
N SER A 12 -2.41 4.91 -14.52
CA SER A 12 -1.15 5.22 -13.83
C SER A 12 -0.47 4.03 -13.13
N ILE A 13 -1.19 2.94 -12.81
CA ILE A 13 -0.64 1.77 -12.10
C ILE A 13 -0.43 0.55 -13.02
N SER A 14 -1.04 0.53 -14.21
CA SER A 14 -0.88 -0.56 -15.21
C SER A 14 0.60 -0.90 -15.50
N GLY A 15 1.47 0.12 -15.52
CA GLY A 15 2.91 -0.06 -15.68
C GLY A 15 3.65 -0.69 -14.49
N ILE A 16 3.06 -0.69 -13.29
CA ILE A 16 3.66 -1.23 -12.05
C ILE A 16 3.30 -2.72 -11.88
N TYR A 17 2.02 -3.09 -12.01
CA TYR A 17 1.62 -4.51 -11.84
C TYR A 17 2.14 -5.41 -12.97
N GLY A 18 2.22 -4.92 -14.21
CA GLY A 18 2.72 -5.72 -15.34
C GLY A 18 4.24 -5.91 -15.38
N LYS A 19 5.01 -5.19 -14.57
CA LYS A 19 6.49 -5.18 -14.59
C LYS A 19 7.14 -5.42 -13.21
N SER A 20 6.35 -5.73 -12.19
CA SER A 20 6.89 -6.00 -10.85
C SER A 20 7.65 -7.34 -10.85
N PRO A 21 8.91 -7.38 -10.40
CA PRO A 21 9.65 -8.62 -10.24
C PRO A 21 8.93 -9.64 -9.33
N PRO A 22 9.17 -10.94 -9.51
CA PRO A 22 8.75 -11.93 -8.53
C PRO A 22 9.29 -11.59 -7.13
N LYS A 23 8.48 -11.81 -6.09
CA LYS A 23 8.80 -11.55 -4.68
C LYS A 23 9.06 -10.07 -4.31
N SER A 24 8.60 -9.11 -5.13
CA SER A 24 8.75 -7.68 -4.86
C SER A 24 7.47 -7.04 -4.32
N LEU A 25 6.89 -7.63 -3.26
CA LEU A 25 5.66 -7.11 -2.62
C LEU A 25 5.83 -5.67 -2.12
N ASP A 26 7.04 -5.32 -1.70
CA ASP A 26 7.45 -3.98 -1.27
C ASP A 26 7.30 -2.90 -2.36
N LEU A 27 7.27 -3.30 -3.65
CA LEU A 27 7.07 -2.41 -4.79
C LEU A 27 5.59 -2.14 -5.08
N ASN A 28 4.69 -2.88 -4.42
CA ASN A 28 3.27 -2.75 -4.61
C ASN A 28 2.69 -1.74 -3.59
N PRO A 29 2.15 -0.60 -4.04
CA PRO A 29 1.63 0.43 -3.13
C PRO A 29 0.51 -0.07 -2.22
N ILE A 30 -0.18 -1.16 -2.58
CA ILE A 30 -1.22 -1.73 -1.73
C ILE A 30 -0.65 -2.24 -0.39
N GLU A 31 0.58 -2.74 -0.35
CA GLU A 31 1.20 -3.25 0.88
C GLU A 31 1.42 -2.11 1.89
N MET A 32 1.76 -0.92 1.40
CA MET A 32 1.89 0.28 2.24
C MET A 32 0.54 0.66 2.87
N ILE A 33 -0.54 0.58 2.07
CA ILE A 33 -1.90 0.87 2.53
C ILE A 33 -2.36 -0.15 3.56
N TRP A 34 -2.11 -1.44 3.31
CA TRP A 34 -2.40 -2.51 4.27
C TRP A 34 -1.62 -2.32 5.57
N ASN A 35 -0.36 -1.88 5.49
CA ASN A 35 0.44 -1.61 6.68
C ASN A 35 -0.13 -0.45 7.51
N GLU A 36 -0.47 0.68 6.88
CA GLU A 36 -1.11 1.80 7.58
C GLU A 36 -2.44 1.39 8.21
N LYS A 37 -3.27 0.63 7.48
CA LYS A 37 -4.55 0.12 7.96
C LYS A 37 -4.39 -0.78 9.18
N LYS A 38 -3.43 -1.70 9.16
CA LYS A 38 -3.14 -2.58 10.32
C LYS A 38 -2.72 -1.76 11.53
N GLU A 39 -1.82 -0.78 11.35
CA GLU A 39 -1.39 0.08 12.46
C GLU A 39 -2.52 0.96 13.01
N PHE A 40 -3.44 1.39 12.15
CA PHE A 40 -4.63 2.13 12.56
C PHE A 40 -5.54 1.28 13.47
N VAL A 41 -5.88 0.08 13.01
CA VAL A 41 -6.71 -0.91 13.74
C VAL A 41 -6.02 -1.36 15.03
N ARG A 42 -4.71 -1.65 14.99
CA ARG A 42 -3.95 -2.15 16.16
C ARG A 42 -3.90 -1.16 17.32
N LYS A 43 -3.92 0.15 17.04
CA LYS A 43 -3.88 1.21 18.08
C LYS A 43 -5.19 1.35 18.85
N ARG A 44 -6.28 0.74 18.36
CA ARG A 44 -7.64 0.92 18.89
C ARG A 44 -8.00 -0.05 20.02
N ASN A 45 -7.12 -1.03 20.30
CA ASN A 45 -7.34 -2.04 21.34
C ASN A 45 -8.71 -2.73 21.22
N ILE A 46 -8.99 -3.26 20.03
CA ILE A 46 -10.25 -3.90 19.68
C ILE A 46 -10.53 -5.13 20.55
N GLN A 47 -11.79 -5.28 20.98
CA GLN A 47 -12.22 -6.37 21.86
C GLN A 47 -13.08 -7.42 21.15
N ASN A 48 -13.64 -7.10 19.98
CA ASN A 48 -14.51 -8.00 19.21
C ASN A 48 -14.43 -7.75 17.68
N ASP A 49 -15.05 -8.63 16.92
CA ASP A 49 -15.01 -8.59 15.45
C ASP A 49 -15.83 -7.42 14.89
N GLU A 50 -16.91 -7.01 15.56
CA GLU A 50 -17.75 -5.88 15.14
C GLU A 50 -16.98 -4.55 15.16
N GLU A 51 -16.25 -4.28 16.25
CA GLU A 51 -15.35 -3.13 16.39
C GLU A 51 -14.27 -3.14 15.30
N THR A 52 -13.76 -4.33 14.94
CA THR A 52 -12.80 -4.45 13.82
C THR A 52 -13.42 -3.97 12.51
N VAL A 53 -14.66 -4.35 12.23
CA VAL A 53 -15.35 -3.97 10.99
C VAL A 53 -15.57 -2.45 10.95
N GLU A 54 -16.01 -1.85 12.05
CA GLU A 54 -16.21 -0.41 12.17
C GLU A 54 -14.92 0.38 11.93
N ASP A 55 -13.82 -0.02 12.59
CA ASP A 55 -12.51 0.61 12.42
C ASP A 55 -11.99 0.49 10.98
N VAL A 56 -12.20 -0.67 10.35
CA VAL A 56 -11.83 -0.88 8.95
C VAL A 56 -12.61 0.03 8.00
N LEU A 57 -13.91 0.22 8.27
CA LEU A 57 -14.76 1.11 7.47
C LEU A 57 -14.37 2.57 7.68
N GLU A 58 -14.11 2.99 8.92
CA GLU A 58 -13.65 4.32 9.25
C GLU A 58 -12.33 4.65 8.56
N PHE A 59 -11.38 3.71 8.55
CA PHE A 59 -10.13 3.87 7.79
C PHE A 59 -10.42 4.11 6.30
N GLN A 60 -11.32 3.33 5.70
CA GLN A 60 -11.65 3.44 4.28
C GLN A 60 -12.30 4.77 3.92
N ILE A 61 -13.21 5.28 4.77
CA ILE A 61 -13.87 6.59 4.56
C ILE A 61 -12.85 7.73 4.61
N ASN A 62 -11.89 7.65 5.53
CA ASN A 62 -10.84 8.65 5.70
C ASN A 62 -9.67 8.49 4.70
N PHE A 63 -9.71 7.47 3.85
CA PHE A 63 -8.67 7.22 2.87
C PHE A 63 -8.90 8.02 1.58
N THR A 64 -8.12 9.08 1.41
CA THR A 64 -8.33 10.06 0.33
C THR A 64 -7.49 9.75 -0.92
N PRO A 65 -7.90 10.23 -2.12
CA PRO A 65 -7.07 10.17 -3.33
C PRO A 65 -5.69 10.82 -3.16
N ALA A 66 -5.61 11.88 -2.34
CA ALA A 66 -4.35 12.55 -2.02
C ALA A 66 -3.36 11.61 -1.29
N LYS A 67 -3.86 10.77 -0.37
CA LYS A 67 -3.04 9.73 0.27
C LYS A 67 -2.57 8.69 -0.75
N CYS A 68 -3.44 8.22 -1.66
CA CYS A 68 -3.03 7.31 -2.75
C CYS A 68 -1.87 7.90 -3.56
N GLN A 69 -1.97 9.18 -3.94
CA GLN A 69 -0.94 9.84 -4.73
C GLN A 69 0.38 9.99 -3.95
N ALA A 70 0.31 10.25 -2.64
CA ALA A 70 1.49 10.30 -1.78
C ALA A 70 2.23 8.95 -1.76
N TYR A 71 1.52 7.82 -1.67
CA TYR A 71 2.13 6.49 -1.72
C TYR A 71 2.82 6.20 -3.05
N ILE A 72 2.15 6.51 -4.17
CA ILE A 72 2.75 6.38 -5.51
C ILE A 72 4.02 7.22 -5.63
N ASN A 73 3.99 8.45 -5.13
CA ASN A 73 5.15 9.36 -5.17
C ASN A 73 6.29 8.86 -4.27
N GLN A 74 5.97 8.29 -3.11
CA GLN A 74 6.96 7.70 -2.21
C GLN A 74 7.70 6.54 -2.87
N LEU A 75 6.98 5.63 -3.54
CA LEU A 75 7.59 4.55 -4.32
C LEU A 75 8.51 5.10 -5.42
N LYS A 76 8.05 6.10 -6.19
CA LYS A 76 8.89 6.74 -7.22
C LYS A 76 10.16 7.40 -6.65
N LYS A 77 10.07 7.96 -5.45
CA LYS A 77 11.17 8.66 -4.77
C LYS A 77 12.15 7.69 -4.10
N ASN A 78 11.70 6.52 -3.66
CA ASN A 78 12.52 5.61 -2.87
C ASN A 78 13.62 4.98 -3.75
N LYS A 79 14.86 5.48 -3.60
CA LYS A 79 16.02 5.04 -4.38
C LYS A 79 16.36 3.56 -4.15
N VAL A 80 15.91 2.98 -3.03
CA VAL A 80 16.07 1.55 -2.68
C VAL A 80 15.44 0.65 -3.75
N ILE A 81 14.28 1.02 -4.27
CA ILE A 81 13.61 0.30 -5.38
C ILE A 81 14.51 0.25 -6.62
N LYS A 82 15.18 1.37 -6.94
CA LYS A 82 16.11 1.44 -8.08
C LYS A 82 17.37 0.58 -7.88
N ILE A 83 17.78 0.31 -6.64
CA ILE A 83 18.96 -0.49 -6.30
C ILE A 83 18.61 -1.98 -6.28
N VAL A 84 17.47 -2.35 -5.69
CA VAL A 84 16.99 -3.74 -5.65
C VAL A 84 16.64 -4.26 -7.04
N ILE A 85 16.06 -3.43 -7.92
CA ILE A 85 15.84 -3.79 -9.33
C ILE A 85 17.17 -4.09 -10.05
N LYS A 86 18.28 -3.47 -9.63
CA LYS A 86 19.60 -3.67 -10.24
C LYS A 86 20.35 -4.88 -9.69
N ASN A 87 20.25 -5.16 -8.39
CA ASN A 87 21.12 -6.13 -7.70
C ASN A 87 20.38 -7.29 -7.00
N GLY A 88 19.04 -7.26 -6.93
CA GLY A 88 18.20 -8.39 -6.52
C GLY A 88 18.23 -8.82 -5.05
N ASP A 89 18.97 -8.14 -4.17
CA ASP A 89 19.18 -8.59 -2.79
C ASP A 89 18.73 -7.56 -1.73
N TRP A 90 17.98 -8.04 -0.74
CA TRP A 90 17.41 -7.29 0.39
C TRP A 90 18.22 -7.43 1.69
N SER A 91 19.22 -8.32 1.71
CA SER A 91 19.95 -8.71 2.92
C SER A 91 20.86 -7.62 3.53
N ASN A 92 21.00 -6.45 2.89
CA ASN A 92 21.92 -5.37 3.31
C ASN A 92 21.22 -4.05 3.71
N CYS A 93 19.95 -4.09 4.12
CA CYS A 93 19.23 -2.94 4.68
C CYS A 93 19.02 -3.07 6.18
#